data_AF-A0A8T4GBU3-F1
#
_entry.id   AF-A0A8T4GBU3-F1
#
_cell.length_a   1.000
_cell.length_b   1.000
_cell.length_c   1.000
_cell.angle_alpha   90.00
_cell.angle_beta   90.00
_cell.angle_gamma   90.00
#
_symmetry.space_group_name_H-M   'P 1'
#
loop_
_entity.id
_entity.type
_entity.pdbx_description
1 polymer ?
#
loop_
_entity_poly.entity_id
_entity_poly.type
_entity_poly.pdbx_seq_one_letter_code
_entity_poly.pdbx_strand_id
1 'polypeptide(L)'
;MTLGMTHVRETINKRTTNGCKATLVFDTGGPVGSNHLMIVKPIDAKSDWLINRWFYFSEQTEAYMWNFAEKISTDKEYRRQSREETADWKRVDNLYEPLARRLYQELSRSERSDFPVMNDHSRSDSEKLESLCEELFEEIKRIVRQGADQHPETIYDEKEAELRQWLADGSE
;
A
#
# COMPACT_ATOMS: atom_id res chain seq x y z
N MET A 1 -16.56 -10.39 -23.09
CA MET A 1 -17.10 -9.35 -22.20
C MET A 1 -16.08 -9.12 -21.12
N THR A 2 -15.33 -8.02 -21.19
CA THR A 2 -14.41 -7.61 -20.13
C THR A 2 -15.26 -7.14 -18.95
N LEU A 3 -15.37 -7.95 -17.90
CA LEU A 3 -15.84 -7.50 -16.60
C LEU A 3 -14.84 -6.44 -16.12
N GLY A 4 -15.13 -5.17 -16.42
CA GLY A 4 -14.35 -4.07 -15.87
C GLY A 4 -14.46 -4.13 -14.35
N MET A 5 -13.32 -4.14 -13.65
CA MET A 5 -13.31 -3.98 -12.20
C MET A 5 -14.10 -2.72 -11.86
N THR A 6 -15.18 -2.87 -11.10
CA THR A 6 -15.89 -1.72 -10.54
C THR A 6 -14.98 -1.09 -9.50
N HIS A 7 -14.35 0.03 -9.84
CA HIS A 7 -13.63 0.84 -8.87
C HIS A 7 -14.64 1.43 -7.88
N VAL A 8 -14.49 1.08 -6.61
CA VAL A 8 -15.32 1.55 -5.51
C VAL A 8 -14.46 2.47 -4.66
N ARG A 9 -14.94 3.69 -4.45
CA ARG A 9 -14.33 4.66 -3.54
C ARG A 9 -15.38 5.25 -2.62
N GLU A 10 -15.27 4.96 -1.34
CA GLU A 10 -16.26 5.33 -0.33
C GLU A 10 -15.61 5.96 0.89
N THR A 11 -16.25 6.98 1.45
CA THR A 11 -15.83 7.48 2.76
C THR A 11 -16.33 6.52 3.83
N ILE A 12 -15.42 5.92 4.58
CA ILE A 12 -15.77 5.13 5.77
C ILE A 12 -16.15 6.07 6.92
N ASN A 13 -15.30 7.06 7.22
CA ASN A 13 -15.49 7.94 8.38
C ASN A 13 -14.74 9.28 8.22
N LYS A 14 -15.20 10.32 8.91
CA LYS A 14 -14.59 11.66 8.96
C LYS A 14 -14.52 12.14 10.40
N ARG A 15 -13.36 12.65 10.81
CA ARG A 15 -13.15 13.25 12.14
C ARG A 15 -12.50 14.62 12.03
N THR A 16 -12.81 15.46 13.00
CA THR A 16 -12.10 16.72 13.22
C THR A 16 -11.21 16.55 14.44
N THR A 17 -9.92 16.82 14.26
CA THR A 17 -8.90 16.64 15.27
C THR A 17 -7.92 17.81 15.18
N ASN A 18 -7.73 18.55 16.28
CA ASN A 18 -6.70 19.60 16.39
C ASN A 18 -6.64 20.56 15.19
N GLY A 19 -7.80 21.09 14.78
CA GLY A 19 -7.92 22.04 13.67
C GLY A 19 -7.73 21.42 12.28
N CYS A 20 -7.65 20.10 12.19
CA CYS A 20 -7.55 19.34 10.95
C CYS A 20 -8.80 18.49 10.73
N LYS A 21 -9.14 18.29 9.46
CA LYS A 21 -10.13 17.33 9.00
C LYS A 21 -9.39 16.09 8.49
N ALA A 22 -9.66 14.96 9.12
CA ALA A 22 -9.14 13.66 8.73
C ALA A 22 -10.28 12.80 8.17
N THR A 23 -10.04 12.16 7.04
CA THR A 23 -11.03 11.37 6.29
C THR A 23 -10.43 10.01 5.98
N LEU A 24 -11.09 8.95 6.47
CA LEU A 24 -10.75 7.57 6.14
C LEU A 24 -11.61 7.14 4.94
N VAL A 25 -10.95 6.63 3.91
CA VAL A 25 -11.55 6.24 2.63
C VAL A 25 -11.23 4.77 2.36
N PHE A 26 -12.23 4.02 1.94
CA PHE A 26 -12.06 2.72 1.27
C PHE A 26 -11.94 2.96 -0.23
N ASP A 27 -10.91 2.43 -0.89
CA ASP A 27 -10.66 2.62 -2.33
C ASP A 27 -10.06 1.36 -2.95
N THR A 28 -10.82 0.67 -3.81
CA THR A 28 -10.35 -0.55 -4.50
C THR A 28 -9.40 -0.27 -5.67
N GLY A 29 -9.19 1.01 -6.03
CA GLY A 29 -8.17 1.44 -6.98
C GLY A 29 -6.84 1.82 -6.33
N GLY A 30 -6.65 1.49 -5.05
CA GLY A 30 -5.42 1.75 -4.32
C GLY A 30 -4.21 0.90 -4.77
N PRO A 31 -3.02 1.15 -4.20
CA PRO A 31 -1.84 0.34 -4.41
C PRO A 31 -2.03 -1.13 -4.01
N VAL A 32 -1.18 -2.02 -4.54
CA VAL A 32 -1.17 -3.45 -4.19
C VAL A 32 -0.97 -3.61 -2.67
N GLY A 33 -1.88 -4.35 -2.02
CA GLY A 33 -1.87 -4.54 -0.57
C GLY A 33 -2.55 -3.44 0.24
N SER A 34 -3.18 -2.45 -0.42
CA SER A 34 -3.92 -1.38 0.25
C SER A 34 -5.27 -1.09 -0.38
N ASN A 35 -6.27 -0.92 0.48
CA ASN A 35 -7.59 -0.38 0.13
C ASN A 35 -8.04 0.71 1.12
N HIS A 36 -7.18 1.10 2.07
CA HIS A 36 -7.48 2.10 3.09
C HIS A 36 -6.57 3.32 2.94
N LEU A 37 -7.19 4.49 2.71
CA LEU A 37 -6.52 5.77 2.53
C LEU A 37 -6.95 6.75 3.63
N MET A 38 -5.99 7.27 4.39
CA MET A 38 -6.22 8.41 5.27
C MET A 38 -5.83 9.70 4.55
N ILE A 39 -6.75 10.66 4.55
CA ILE A 39 -6.58 12.01 3.99
C ILE A 39 -6.68 13.01 5.13
N VAL A 40 -5.61 13.75 5.40
CA VAL A 40 -5.55 14.76 6.47
C VAL A 40 -5.25 16.13 5.86
N LYS A 41 -6.07 17.13 6.22
CA LYS A 41 -5.89 18.52 5.80
C LYS A 41 -6.34 19.49 6.89
N PRO A 42 -5.81 20.72 6.95
CA PRO A 42 -6.29 21.73 7.89
C PRO A 42 -7.72 22.17 7.54
N ILE A 43 -8.46 22.62 8.55
CA ILE A 43 -9.80 23.21 8.36
C ILE A 43 -9.68 24.68 7.95
N ASP A 44 -8.70 25.40 8.49
CA ASP A 44 -8.45 26.80 8.14
C ASP A 44 -7.89 26.91 6.72
N ALA A 45 -8.54 27.74 5.90
CA ALA A 45 -8.16 28.01 4.52
C ALA A 45 -6.80 28.74 4.38
N LYS A 46 -6.22 29.24 5.47
CA LYS A 46 -4.89 29.87 5.46
C LYS A 46 -3.73 28.89 5.35
N SER A 47 -3.94 27.62 5.73
CA SER A 47 -2.93 26.57 5.61
C SER A 47 -3.27 25.69 4.43
N ASP A 48 -2.41 25.65 3.41
CA ASP A 48 -2.61 24.81 2.24
C ASP A 48 -1.64 23.63 2.25
N TRP A 49 -1.99 22.59 3.00
CA TRP A 49 -1.28 21.32 2.97
C TRP A 49 -2.27 20.15 3.00
N LEU A 50 -1.89 19.08 2.33
CA LEU A 50 -2.64 17.84 2.24
C LEU A 50 -1.67 16.69 2.46
N ILE A 51 -2.01 15.76 3.35
CA ILE A 51 -1.24 14.53 3.54
C ILE A 51 -2.17 13.35 3.35
N ASN A 52 -1.79 12.50 2.41
CA ASN A 52 -2.49 11.28 2.07
C ASN A 52 -1.57 10.10 2.36
N ARG A 53 -2.09 9.06 3.03
CA ARG A 53 -1.34 7.84 3.30
C ARG A 53 -2.21 6.62 3.07
N TRP A 54 -1.71 5.70 2.25
CA TRP A 54 -2.20 4.34 2.14
C TRP A 54 -1.69 3.49 3.30
N PHE A 55 -2.55 2.61 3.81
CA PHE A 55 -2.21 1.66 4.87
C PHE A 55 -2.21 0.26 4.27
N TYR A 56 -1.11 -0.46 4.46
CA TYR A 56 -0.85 -1.74 3.82
C TYR A 56 -1.02 -2.88 4.81
N PHE A 57 -1.66 -3.98 4.38
CA PHE A 57 -1.74 -5.24 5.14
C PHE A 57 -2.12 -5.03 6.62
N SER A 58 -1.28 -5.51 7.55
CA SER A 58 -1.43 -5.38 9.00
C SER A 58 -1.54 -3.94 9.52
N GLU A 59 -1.18 -2.92 8.73
CA GLU A 59 -1.37 -1.52 9.11
C GLU A 59 -2.84 -1.07 9.06
N GLN A 60 -3.73 -1.82 8.40
CA GLN A 60 -5.15 -1.47 8.19
C GLN A 60 -6.02 -1.67 9.45
N THR A 61 -5.52 -1.23 10.60
CA THR A 61 -6.29 -1.16 11.85
C THR A 61 -6.80 0.25 12.06
N GLU A 62 -8.08 0.40 12.41
CA GLU A 62 -8.69 1.71 12.59
C GLU A 62 -7.92 2.57 13.63
N ALA A 63 -7.49 1.96 14.72
CA ALA A 63 -6.70 2.65 15.75
C ALA A 63 -5.38 3.22 15.20
N TYR A 64 -4.63 2.45 14.39
CA TYR A 64 -3.36 2.93 13.82
C TYR A 64 -3.59 4.06 12.81
N MET A 65 -4.62 3.94 11.97
CA MET A 65 -4.98 4.96 10.99
C MET A 65 -5.35 6.29 11.64
N TRP A 66 -6.13 6.27 12.72
CA TRP A 66 -6.47 7.51 13.44
C TRP A 66 -5.31 8.06 14.26
N ASN A 67 -4.45 7.22 14.82
CA ASN A 67 -3.22 7.69 15.48
C ASN A 67 -2.31 8.43 14.50
N PHE A 68 -2.25 7.99 13.24
CA PHE A 68 -1.56 8.75 12.19
C PHE A 68 -2.18 10.13 11.98
N ALA A 69 -3.51 10.22 11.86
CA ALA A 69 -4.21 11.50 11.69
C ALA A 69 -3.98 12.46 12.88
N GLU A 70 -4.03 11.93 14.10
CA GLU A 70 -3.71 12.67 15.34
C GLU A 70 -2.28 13.22 15.28
N LYS A 71 -1.32 12.37 14.93
CA LYS A 71 0.10 12.74 14.85
C LYS A 71 0.35 13.81 13.78
N ILE A 72 -0.21 13.67 12.59
CA ILE A 72 -0.10 14.70 11.53
C ILE A 72 -0.66 16.06 11.98
N SER A 73 -1.75 16.04 12.74
CA SER A 73 -2.42 17.25 13.19
C SER A 73 -1.63 17.99 14.28
N THR A 74 -1.04 17.24 15.20
CA THR A 74 -0.37 17.77 16.41
C THR A 74 1.13 18.00 16.23
N ASP A 75 1.82 17.10 15.53
CA ASP A 75 3.27 17.12 15.37
C ASP A 75 3.65 17.85 14.08
N LYS A 76 4.14 19.08 14.23
CA LYS A 76 4.59 19.92 13.11
C LYS A 76 5.81 19.33 12.39
N GLU A 77 6.72 18.70 13.12
CA GLU A 77 7.95 18.16 12.55
C GLU A 77 7.65 16.88 11.78
N TYR A 78 6.86 15.97 12.36
CA TYR A 78 6.42 14.76 11.64
C TYR A 78 5.60 15.09 10.39
N ARG A 79 4.75 16.14 10.45
CA ARG A 79 4.02 16.65 9.29
C ARG A 79 4.98 17.24 8.23
N ARG A 80 6.01 17.99 8.64
CA ARG A 80 7.04 18.51 7.73
C ARG A 80 7.76 17.36 7.03
N GLN A 81 8.25 16.38 7.79
CA GLN A 81 8.91 15.18 7.26
C GLN A 81 8.01 14.37 6.31
N SER A 82 6.71 14.29 6.62
CA SER A 82 5.73 13.62 5.76
C SER A 82 5.54 14.32 4.42
N ARG A 83 5.66 15.66 4.37
CA ARG A 83 5.58 16.45 3.14
C ARG A 83 6.88 16.44 2.35
N GLU A 84 8.01 16.36 3.03
CA GLU A 84 9.34 16.29 2.42
C GLU A 84 9.77 14.87 2.08
N GLU A 85 8.86 13.90 2.24
CA GLU A 85 9.09 12.47 1.95
C GLU A 85 10.22 11.82 2.77
N THR A 86 10.58 12.42 3.90
CA THR A 86 11.62 11.92 4.81
C THR A 86 11.04 11.12 5.98
N ALA A 87 9.73 11.18 6.23
CA ALA A 87 9.09 10.34 7.23
C ALA A 87 9.19 8.85 6.83
N ASP A 88 9.45 7.98 7.80
CA ASP A 88 9.65 6.54 7.55
C ASP A 88 8.53 5.90 6.73
N TRP A 89 7.27 6.22 7.01
CA TRP A 89 6.14 5.67 6.26
C TRP A 89 6.19 6.04 4.79
N LYS A 90 6.66 7.25 4.46
CA LYS A 90 6.73 7.74 3.08
C LYS A 90 7.94 7.15 2.36
N ARG A 91 9.05 6.98 3.06
CA ARG A 91 10.22 6.24 2.55
C ARG A 91 9.88 4.79 2.24
N VAL A 92 9.12 4.11 3.11
CA VAL A 92 8.61 2.75 2.85
C VAL A 92 7.71 2.74 1.62
N ASP A 93 6.71 3.63 1.56
CA ASP A 93 5.76 3.75 0.44
C ASP A 93 6.49 3.93 -0.91
N ASN A 94 7.44 4.87 -0.96
CA ASN A 94 8.23 5.18 -2.15
C ASN A 94 9.10 4.00 -2.63
N LEU A 95 9.56 3.15 -1.72
CA LEU A 95 10.33 1.95 -2.05
C LEU A 95 9.43 0.77 -2.43
N TYR A 96 8.35 0.57 -1.70
CA TYR A 96 7.48 -0.59 -1.85
C TYR A 96 6.60 -0.52 -3.11
N GLU A 97 5.94 0.61 -3.36
CA GLU A 97 4.90 0.71 -4.40
C GLU A 97 5.41 0.31 -5.80
N PRO A 98 6.60 0.75 -6.26
CA PRO A 98 7.11 0.36 -7.56
C PRO A 98 7.46 -1.14 -7.66
N LEU A 99 7.88 -1.76 -6.55
CA LEU A 99 8.24 -3.17 -6.48
C LEU A 99 7.00 -4.06 -6.51
N ALA A 100 6.01 -3.74 -5.68
CA ALA A 100 4.74 -4.47 -5.65
C ALA A 100 3.99 -4.36 -6.99
N ARG A 101 4.05 -3.18 -7.63
CA ARG A 101 3.48 -2.99 -8.98
C ARG A 101 4.14 -3.88 -10.02
N ARG A 102 5.46 -4.12 -9.93
CA ARG A 102 6.16 -5.03 -10.85
C ARG A 102 5.72 -6.48 -10.64
N LEU A 103 5.61 -6.95 -9.40
CA LEU A 103 5.08 -8.29 -9.10
C LEU A 103 3.65 -8.47 -9.63
N TYR A 104 2.79 -7.47 -9.42
CA TYR A 104 1.44 -7.46 -10.00
C TYR A 104 1.48 -7.56 -11.52
N GLN A 105 2.33 -6.77 -12.18
CA GLN A 105 2.45 -6.77 -13.63
C GLN A 105 2.91 -8.12 -14.16
N GLU A 106 3.84 -8.78 -13.47
CA GLU A 106 4.37 -10.06 -13.87
C GLU A 106 3.30 -11.17 -13.80
N LEU A 107 2.50 -11.19 -12.73
CA LEU A 107 1.36 -12.09 -12.64
C LEU A 107 0.29 -11.78 -13.70
N SER A 108 -0.08 -10.51 -13.85
CA SER A 108 -1.16 -10.08 -14.78
C SER A 108 -0.86 -10.31 -16.27
N ARG A 109 0.42 -10.50 -16.62
CA ARG A 109 0.86 -10.77 -17.98
C ARG A 109 1.15 -12.24 -18.23
N SER A 110 1.05 -13.08 -17.20
CA SER A 110 1.29 -14.50 -17.32
C SER A 110 0.17 -15.15 -18.14
N GLU A 111 0.54 -15.86 -19.21
CA GLU A 111 -0.41 -16.66 -19.99
C GLU A 111 -0.99 -17.84 -19.18
N ARG A 112 -0.39 -18.16 -18.03
CA ARG A 112 -0.81 -19.24 -17.13
C ARG A 112 -1.85 -18.81 -16.10
N SER A 113 -2.08 -17.50 -15.95
CA SER A 113 -2.97 -16.97 -14.95
C SER A 113 -4.16 -16.28 -15.59
N ASP A 114 -5.35 -16.50 -15.02
CA ASP A 114 -6.53 -15.70 -15.35
C ASP A 114 -6.51 -14.34 -14.65
N PHE A 115 -5.55 -14.08 -13.73
CA PHE A 115 -5.39 -12.79 -13.07
C PHE A 115 -5.17 -11.67 -14.10
N PRO A 116 -5.81 -10.50 -13.96
CA PRO A 116 -6.59 -10.03 -12.80
C PRO A 116 -8.09 -10.34 -12.88
N VAL A 117 -8.54 -11.25 -13.74
CA VAL A 117 -9.96 -11.65 -13.80
C VAL A 117 -10.31 -12.43 -12.55
N MET A 118 -10.99 -11.79 -11.60
CA MET A 118 -11.36 -12.38 -10.31
C MET A 118 -12.41 -13.49 -10.50
N ASN A 119 -11.93 -14.71 -10.69
CA ASN A 119 -12.70 -15.94 -10.77
C ASN A 119 -12.13 -16.98 -9.78
N ASP A 120 -12.75 -18.15 -9.67
CA ASP A 120 -12.25 -19.18 -8.73
C ASP A 120 -10.87 -19.72 -9.12
N HIS A 121 -10.49 -19.64 -10.41
CA HIS A 121 -9.18 -20.08 -10.92
C HIS A 121 -8.05 -19.10 -10.60
N SER A 122 -8.33 -17.79 -10.52
CA SER A 122 -7.34 -16.75 -10.21
C SER A 122 -7.19 -16.49 -8.71
N ARG A 123 -7.98 -17.17 -7.86
CA ARG A 123 -7.98 -16.93 -6.41
C ARG A 123 -6.62 -17.25 -5.80
N SER A 124 -6.08 -18.43 -6.09
CA SER A 124 -4.77 -18.86 -5.60
C SER A 124 -3.66 -17.93 -6.08
N ASP A 125 -3.77 -17.42 -7.31
CA ASP A 125 -2.80 -16.49 -7.88
C ASP A 125 -2.84 -15.14 -7.16
N SER A 126 -4.04 -14.63 -6.86
CA SER A 126 -4.23 -13.42 -6.07
C SER A 126 -3.71 -13.59 -4.64
N GLU A 127 -3.99 -14.72 -3.98
CA GLU A 127 -3.50 -15.03 -2.64
C GLU A 127 -1.97 -15.13 -2.61
N LYS A 128 -1.36 -15.75 -3.64
CA LYS A 128 0.09 -15.83 -3.76
C LYS A 128 0.71 -14.44 -3.95
N LEU A 129 0.14 -13.60 -4.81
CA LEU A 129 0.61 -12.23 -5.01
C LEU A 129 0.51 -11.41 -3.70
N GLU A 130 -0.61 -11.53 -2.98
CA GLU A 130 -0.81 -10.84 -1.71
C GLU A 130 0.25 -11.24 -0.68
N SER A 131 0.49 -12.54 -0.52
CA SER A 131 1.53 -13.06 0.38
C SER A 131 2.93 -12.54 0.04
N LEU A 132 3.33 -12.59 -1.23
CA LEU A 132 4.63 -12.07 -1.67
C LEU A 132 4.77 -10.56 -1.43
N CYS A 133 3.69 -9.81 -1.67
CA CYS A 133 3.69 -8.37 -1.46
C CYS A 133 3.69 -8.00 0.04
N GLU A 134 3.03 -8.77 0.90
CA GLU A 134 3.08 -8.56 2.36
C GLU A 134 4.50 -8.78 2.89
N GLU A 135 5.16 -9.87 2.48
CA GLU A 135 6.55 -10.14 2.86
C GLU A 135 7.50 -9.04 2.35
N LEU A 136 7.38 -8.66 1.09
CA LEU A 136 8.13 -7.55 0.50
C LEU A 136 7.94 -6.27 1.33
N PHE A 137 6.71 -5.93 1.71
CA PHE A 137 6.42 -4.74 2.50
C PHE A 137 7.10 -4.76 3.87
N GLU A 138 7.06 -5.89 4.58
CA GLU A 138 7.71 -6.02 5.88
C GLU A 138 9.25 -5.96 5.79
N GLU A 139 9.85 -6.49 4.72
CA GLU A 139 11.27 -6.37 4.45
C GLU A 139 11.68 -4.91 4.17
N ILE A 140 10.92 -4.19 3.33
CA ILE A 140 11.15 -2.75 3.09
C ILE A 140 11.01 -1.95 4.38
N LYS A 141 10.03 -2.25 5.23
CA LYS A 141 9.91 -1.64 6.57
C LYS A 141 11.14 -1.87 7.42
N ARG A 142 11.74 -3.07 7.37
CA ARG A 142 12.96 -3.42 8.09
C ARG A 142 14.14 -2.59 7.62
N ILE A 143 14.33 -2.45 6.30
CA ILE A 143 15.39 -1.59 5.72
C ILE A 143 15.23 -0.15 6.23
N VAL A 144 14.04 0.43 6.09
CA VAL A 144 13.82 1.85 6.41
C VAL A 144 13.95 2.13 7.91
N ARG A 145 13.35 1.29 8.77
CA ARG A 145 13.25 1.56 10.21
C ARG A 145 14.41 0.99 11.03
N GLN A 146 15.00 -0.11 10.59
CA GLN A 146 16.02 -0.86 11.34
C GLN A 146 17.40 -0.77 10.68
N GLY A 147 17.51 -0.17 9.49
CA GLY A 147 18.78 -0.03 8.78
C GLY A 147 19.36 -1.37 8.33
N ALA A 148 18.49 -2.32 7.95
CA ALA A 148 18.94 -3.60 7.42
C ALA A 148 19.81 -3.37 6.17
N ASP A 149 20.96 -4.06 6.10
CA ASP A 149 21.95 -3.94 5.03
C ASP A 149 21.56 -4.80 3.82
N GLN A 150 20.34 -4.59 3.32
CA GLN A 150 19.81 -5.27 2.15
C GLN A 150 19.22 -4.24 1.18
N HIS A 151 19.50 -4.42 -0.10
CA HIS A 151 18.98 -3.52 -1.13
C HIS A 151 17.54 -3.91 -1.48
N PRO A 152 16.59 -2.96 -1.58
CA PRO A 152 15.19 -3.24 -1.95
C PRO A 152 15.02 -4.11 -3.21
N GLU A 153 15.84 -3.89 -4.23
CA GLU A 153 15.82 -4.70 -5.47
C GLU A 153 16.19 -6.16 -5.23
N THR A 154 17.11 -6.47 -4.31
CA THR A 154 17.48 -7.86 -4.01
C THR A 154 16.29 -8.63 -3.43
N ILE A 155 15.52 -7.99 -2.54
CA ILE A 155 14.31 -8.60 -1.99
C ILE A 155 13.26 -8.77 -3.10
N TYR A 156 13.12 -7.78 -4.00
CA TYR A 156 12.23 -7.92 -5.15
C TYR A 156 12.62 -9.11 -6.03
N ASP A 157 13.90 -9.27 -6.38
CA ASP A 157 14.37 -10.37 -7.22
C ASP A 157 14.07 -11.74 -6.60
N GLU A 158 14.20 -11.86 -5.27
CA GLU A 158 13.81 -13.06 -4.52
C GLU A 158 12.31 -13.35 -4.65
N LYS A 159 11.45 -12.35 -4.48
CA LYS A 159 9.99 -12.50 -4.60
C LYS A 159 9.53 -12.74 -6.04
N GLU A 160 10.21 -12.15 -7.02
CA GLU A 160 9.97 -12.39 -8.43
C GLU A 160 10.33 -13.85 -8.80
N ALA A 161 11.47 -14.34 -8.34
CA ALA A 161 11.88 -15.73 -8.55
C ALA A 161 10.87 -16.71 -7.95
N GLU A 162 10.39 -16.43 -6.74
CA GLU A 162 9.37 -17.24 -6.07
C GLU A 162 8.03 -17.24 -6.83
N LEU A 163 7.60 -16.09 -7.35
CA LEU A 163 6.40 -15.98 -8.19
C LEU A 163 6.55 -16.79 -9.48
N ARG A 164 7.70 -16.69 -10.15
CA ARG A 164 7.97 -17.42 -11.39
C ARG A 164 8.00 -18.93 -11.16
N GLN A 165 8.58 -19.38 -10.06
CA GLN A 165 8.57 -20.79 -9.68
C GLN A 165 7.14 -21.28 -9.42
N TRP A 166 6.34 -20.53 -8.66
CA TRP A 166 4.93 -20.85 -8.42
C TRP A 166 4.14 -21.03 -9.72
N LEU A 167 4.31 -20.11 -10.66
CA LEU A 167 3.67 -20.18 -11.98
C LEU A 167 4.12 -21.38 -12.82
N ALA A 168 5.36 -21.84 -12.63
CA ALA A 168 5.89 -23.03 -13.30
C ALA A 168 5.37 -24.32 -12.66
N ASP A 169 5.28 -24.38 -11.33
CA ASP A 169 4.86 -25.58 -10.60
C ASP A 169 3.36 -25.88 -10.76
N GLY A 170 2.52 -24.88 -11.02
CA GLY A 170 1.10 -25.05 -11.35
C GLY A 170 0.80 -25.63 -12.76
N SER A 171 1.82 -26.13 -13.47
CA SER A 171 1.73 -26.61 -14.86
C SER A 171 1.31 -28.07 -15.04
N GLU A 172 1.01 -28.82 -13.97
CA GLU A 172 0.63 -30.24 -14.03
C GLU A 172 -0.88 -30.49 -14.21
#